data_AF-B2B427-F1
#
_entry.id   AF-B2B427-F1
#
_cell.length_a   1.000
_cell.length_b   1.000
_cell.length_c   1.000
_cell.angle_alpha   90.00
_cell.angle_beta   90.00
_cell.angle_gamma   90.00
#
_symmetry.space_group_name_H-M   'P 1'
#
loop_
_entity.id
_entity.type
_entity.pdbx_description
1 polymer ?
#
loop_
_entity_poly.entity_id
_entity_poly.type
_entity_poly.pdbx_seq_one_letter_code
_entity_poly.pdbx_strand_id
1 'polypeptide(L)'
;MATKIRDRFEIPDSRANEITEKVTLTANGMFLYAKVVLDNLYDQASVADLNDELSKDNFLRQLNAAYDRVAARVLDRSGSKSKTARAILEWLVCSPRPLRWREIQSSFCINLEKQNCDIDRRRVDSCKELCRSLVELNRCEYLKQAASEHEAIVGLVHNTARR
;
A
#
# COMPACT_ATOMS: atom_id res chain seq x y z
N MET A 1 -18.96 4.83 7.90
CA MET A 1 -18.82 5.38 6.54
C MET A 1 -19.98 4.93 5.66
N ALA A 2 -20.25 3.63 5.55
CA ALA A 2 -21.41 3.10 4.83
C ALA A 2 -22.76 3.67 5.31
N THR A 3 -22.90 3.93 6.62
CA THR A 3 -24.05 4.64 7.20
C THR A 3 -24.27 6.03 6.59
N LYS A 4 -23.17 6.76 6.28
CA LYS A 4 -23.25 8.08 5.64
C LYS A 4 -23.72 7.99 4.18
N ILE A 5 -23.31 6.94 3.47
CA ILE A 5 -23.77 6.67 2.09
C ILE A 5 -25.26 6.32 2.12
N ARG A 6 -25.67 5.46 3.06
CA ARG A 6 -27.08 5.12 3.27
C ARG A 6 -27.93 6.37 3.45
N ASP A 7 -27.54 7.23 4.39
CA ASP A 7 -28.31 8.43 4.73
C ASP A 7 -28.32 9.46 3.59
N ARG A 8 -27.22 9.60 2.83
CA ARG A 8 -27.12 10.55 1.69
C ARG A 8 -27.99 10.13 0.50
N PHE A 9 -28.04 8.83 0.20
CA PHE A 9 -28.72 8.30 -0.99
C PHE A 9 -30.09 7.69 -0.68
N GLU A 10 -30.54 7.75 0.58
CA GLU A 10 -31.82 7.20 1.06
C GLU A 10 -32.03 5.72 0.66
N ILE A 11 -30.95 4.93 0.68
CA ILE A 11 -30.97 3.51 0.31
C ILE A 11 -31.27 2.62 1.55
N PRO A 12 -31.88 1.44 1.38
CA PRO A 12 -32.20 0.56 2.50
C PRO A 12 -30.95 -0.03 3.15
N ASP A 13 -31.06 -0.44 4.43
CA ASP A 13 -29.96 -1.06 5.19
C ASP A 13 -29.41 -2.32 4.51
N SER A 14 -30.27 -3.11 3.86
CA SER A 14 -29.84 -4.26 3.05
C SER A 14 -28.83 -3.86 1.98
N ARG A 15 -29.08 -2.76 1.28
CA ARG A 15 -28.20 -2.24 0.22
C ARG A 15 -26.91 -1.66 0.79
N ALA A 16 -26.98 -0.96 1.92
CA ALA A 16 -25.78 -0.47 2.61
C ALA A 16 -24.87 -1.62 3.08
N ASN A 17 -25.46 -2.74 3.51
CA ASN A 17 -24.72 -3.95 3.87
C ASN A 17 -24.07 -4.61 2.65
N GLU A 18 -24.77 -4.72 1.52
CA GLU A 18 -24.21 -5.22 0.26
C GLU A 18 -23.01 -4.38 -0.20
N ILE A 19 -23.10 -3.05 -0.12
CA ILE A 19 -21.99 -2.14 -0.44
C ILE A 19 -20.82 -2.41 0.51
N THR A 20 -21.09 -2.51 1.82
CA THR A 20 -20.04 -2.76 2.82
C THR A 20 -19.34 -4.10 2.59
N GLU A 21 -20.10 -5.17 2.33
CA GLU A 21 -19.58 -6.50 2.03
C GLU A 21 -18.75 -6.47 0.76
N LYS A 22 -19.27 -5.89 -0.32
CA LYS A 22 -18.55 -5.77 -1.60
C LYS A 22 -17.26 -4.99 -1.47
N VAL A 23 -17.29 -3.85 -0.78
CA VAL A 23 -16.08 -3.05 -0.53
C VAL A 23 -15.09 -3.82 0.34
N THR A 24 -15.54 -4.52 1.39
CA THR A 24 -14.67 -5.28 2.29
C THR A 24 -14.02 -6.47 1.58
N LEU A 25 -14.79 -7.23 0.80
CA LEU A 25 -14.30 -8.33 -0.02
C LEU A 25 -13.28 -7.86 -1.04
N THR A 26 -13.57 -6.75 -1.74
CA THR A 26 -12.65 -6.25 -2.77
C THR A 26 -11.42 -5.56 -2.16
N ALA A 27 -11.57 -4.96 -0.97
CA ALA A 27 -10.47 -4.42 -0.18
C ALA A 27 -9.54 -5.51 0.35
N ASN A 28 -10.05 -6.73 0.60
CA ASN A 28 -9.27 -7.87 1.05
C ASN A 28 -8.29 -7.53 2.20
N GLY A 29 -8.80 -6.85 3.23
CA GLY A 29 -8.02 -6.42 4.41
C GLY A 29 -7.33 -5.06 4.27
N MET A 30 -7.45 -4.37 3.14
CA MET A 30 -6.83 -3.08 2.92
C MET A 30 -7.70 -1.92 3.40
N PHE A 31 -7.41 -1.38 4.58
CA PHE A 31 -8.18 -0.25 5.13
C PHE A 31 -8.13 1.02 4.26
N LEU A 32 -6.99 1.31 3.62
CA LEU A 32 -6.88 2.46 2.71
C LEU A 32 -7.71 2.26 1.45
N TYR A 33 -7.76 1.03 0.92
CA TYR A 33 -8.63 0.66 -0.19
C TYR A 33 -10.08 0.94 0.17
N ALA A 34 -10.53 0.38 1.31
CA ALA A 34 -11.91 0.53 1.74
C ALA A 34 -12.26 2.01 1.91
N LYS A 35 -11.36 2.80 2.49
CA LYS A 35 -11.56 4.24 2.65
C LYS A 35 -11.70 4.98 1.31
N VAL A 36 -10.74 4.83 0.40
CA VAL A 36 -10.73 5.54 -0.89
C VAL A 36 -11.99 5.20 -1.70
N VAL A 37 -12.38 3.93 -1.69
CA VAL A 37 -13.60 3.48 -2.34
C VAL A 37 -14.85 4.10 -1.70
N LEU A 38 -14.96 4.08 -0.37
CA LEU A 38 -16.12 4.64 0.31
C LEU A 38 -16.22 6.16 0.16
N ASP A 39 -15.08 6.88 0.11
CA ASP A 39 -15.03 8.31 -0.21
C ASP A 39 -15.57 8.55 -1.63
N ASN A 40 -15.12 7.77 -2.62
CA ASN A 40 -15.57 7.90 -4.01
C ASN A 40 -17.07 7.59 -4.18
N LEU A 41 -17.57 6.53 -3.54
CA LEU A 41 -18.99 6.18 -3.56
C LEU A 41 -19.84 7.24 -2.88
N TYR A 42 -19.34 7.85 -1.80
CA TYR A 42 -20.04 8.94 -1.13
C TYR A 42 -20.19 10.15 -2.04
N ASP A 43 -19.18 10.48 -2.85
CA ASP A 43 -19.16 11.69 -3.68
C ASP A 43 -20.05 11.66 -4.93
N GLN A 44 -20.69 10.52 -5.25
CA GLN A 44 -21.56 10.39 -6.41
C GLN A 44 -22.78 11.34 -6.36
N ALA A 45 -23.24 11.78 -7.54
CA ALA A 45 -24.28 12.78 -7.67
C ALA A 45 -25.70 12.20 -7.58
N SER A 46 -25.88 10.92 -7.93
CA SER A 46 -27.17 10.23 -7.90
C SER A 46 -27.05 8.76 -7.54
N VAL A 47 -28.19 8.12 -7.24
CA VAL A 47 -28.27 6.66 -7.03
C VAL A 47 -27.91 5.89 -8.31
N ALA A 48 -28.19 6.45 -9.48
CA ALA A 48 -27.80 5.86 -10.76
C ALA A 48 -26.27 5.86 -10.91
N ASP A 49 -25.62 6.99 -10.65
CA ASP A 49 -24.16 7.11 -10.68
C ASP A 49 -23.50 6.20 -9.63
N LEU A 50 -24.09 6.10 -8.44
CA LEU A 50 -23.64 5.17 -7.40
C LEU A 50 -23.67 3.71 -7.89
N ASN A 51 -24.75 3.31 -8.58
CA ASN A 51 -24.88 1.94 -9.11
C ASN A 51 -23.92 1.68 -10.28
N ASP A 52 -23.72 2.67 -11.15
CA ASP A 52 -22.76 2.58 -12.25
C ASP A 52 -21.31 2.50 -11.75
N GLU A 53 -20.99 3.26 -10.70
CA GLU A 53 -19.69 3.21 -10.03
C GLU A 53 -19.47 1.88 -9.29
N LEU A 54 -20.54 1.30 -8.73
CA LEU A 54 -20.51 -0.05 -8.16
C LEU A 54 -20.40 -1.16 -9.22
N SER A 55 -20.54 -0.87 -10.52
CA SER A 55 -20.31 -1.88 -11.56
C SER A 55 -18.85 -2.36 -11.49
N LYS A 56 -18.61 -3.67 -11.69
CA LYS A 56 -17.28 -4.28 -11.46
C LYS A 56 -16.16 -3.61 -12.28
N ASP A 57 -16.46 -3.14 -13.48
CA ASP A 57 -15.46 -2.56 -14.39
C ASP A 57 -15.08 -1.12 -14.02
N ASN A 58 -16.06 -0.25 -13.71
CA ASN A 58 -15.79 1.13 -13.30
C ASN A 58 -15.07 1.17 -11.94
N PHE A 59 -15.54 0.35 -11.01
CA PHE A 59 -15.00 0.21 -9.66
C PHE A 59 -13.50 -0.11 -9.64
N LEU A 60 -13.06 -1.06 -10.48
CA LEU A 60 -11.64 -1.42 -10.59
C LEU A 60 -10.82 -0.37 -11.34
N ARG A 61 -11.40 0.31 -12.34
CA ARG A 61 -10.70 1.31 -13.16
C ARG A 61 -10.37 2.57 -12.37
N GLN A 62 -11.32 3.12 -11.61
CA GLN A 62 -11.09 4.30 -10.78
C GLN A 62 -10.06 4.02 -9.68
N LEU A 63 -10.09 2.80 -9.16
CA LEU A 63 -9.16 2.35 -8.15
C LEU A 63 -7.73 2.22 -8.68
N ASN A 64 -7.53 1.60 -9.85
CA ASN A 64 -6.22 1.53 -10.50
C ASN A 64 -5.67 2.94 -10.70
N ALA A 65 -6.49 3.88 -11.18
CA ALA A 65 -6.09 5.28 -11.31
C ALA A 65 -5.72 5.95 -9.96
N ALA A 66 -6.39 5.61 -8.86
CA ALA A 66 -6.04 6.09 -7.53
C ALA A 66 -4.70 5.51 -7.03
N TYR A 67 -4.44 4.22 -7.27
CA TYR A 67 -3.15 3.60 -6.99
C TYR A 67 -2.04 4.16 -7.86
N ASP A 68 -2.29 4.39 -9.15
CA ASP A 68 -1.34 5.02 -10.06
C ASP A 68 -0.92 6.39 -9.53
N ARG A 69 -1.86 7.18 -8.98
CA ARG A 69 -1.55 8.46 -8.31
C ARG A 69 -0.75 8.30 -7.02
N VAL A 70 -0.97 7.23 -6.24
CA VAL A 70 -0.18 6.95 -5.02
C VAL A 70 1.23 6.50 -5.40
N ALA A 71 1.34 5.56 -6.33
CA ALA A 71 2.59 5.05 -6.88
C ALA A 71 3.39 6.17 -7.53
N ALA A 72 2.78 6.99 -8.38
CA ALA A 72 3.39 8.18 -8.95
C ALA A 72 3.88 9.13 -7.83
N ARG A 73 3.10 9.42 -6.79
CA ARG A 73 3.60 10.28 -5.70
C ARG A 73 4.82 9.73 -4.96
N VAL A 74 4.97 8.41 -4.86
CA VAL A 74 6.13 7.75 -4.25
C VAL A 74 7.31 7.65 -5.22
N LEU A 75 7.04 7.39 -6.50
CA LEU A 75 8.02 7.04 -7.53
C LEU A 75 8.40 8.19 -8.48
N ASP A 76 7.64 9.28 -8.50
CA ASP A 76 7.68 10.35 -9.51
C ASP A 76 8.16 11.70 -8.92
N ARG A 77 9.21 11.65 -8.10
CA ARG A 77 9.95 12.85 -7.73
C ARG A 77 11.41 12.54 -7.91
N SER A 78 12.14 13.29 -8.74
CA SER A 78 13.57 13.12 -9.03
C SER A 78 14.52 13.20 -7.82
N GLY A 79 14.00 13.27 -6.59
CA GLY A 79 14.75 13.31 -5.34
C GLY A 79 15.31 11.95 -4.89
N SER A 80 16.36 12.04 -4.06
CA SER A 80 17.07 10.89 -3.48
C SER A 80 16.12 9.87 -2.82
N LYS A 81 15.12 10.33 -2.06
CA LYS A 81 14.15 9.47 -1.38
C LYS A 81 13.30 8.62 -2.34
N SER A 82 12.94 9.14 -3.51
CA SER A 82 12.15 8.39 -4.49
C SER A 82 12.97 7.31 -5.18
N LYS A 83 14.25 7.61 -5.49
CA LYS A 83 15.21 6.60 -5.99
C LYS A 83 15.39 5.47 -4.97
N THR A 84 15.51 5.83 -3.69
CA THR A 84 15.56 4.85 -2.60
C THR A 84 14.28 4.03 -2.51
N ALA A 85 13.10 4.67 -2.53
CA ALA A 85 11.82 3.96 -2.48
C ALA A 85 11.65 2.98 -3.65
N ARG A 86 12.02 3.40 -4.86
CA ARG A 86 12.02 2.56 -6.06
C ARG A 86 12.91 1.32 -5.87
N ALA A 87 14.16 1.49 -5.47
CA ALA A 87 15.08 0.38 -5.24
C ALA A 87 14.56 -0.61 -4.19
N ILE A 88 13.97 -0.10 -3.10
CA ILE A 88 13.35 -0.95 -2.07
C ILE A 88 12.21 -1.78 -2.69
N LEU A 89 11.30 -1.14 -3.42
CA LEU A 89 10.16 -1.81 -4.04
C LEU A 89 10.59 -2.85 -5.08
N GLU A 90 11.60 -2.54 -5.89
CA GLU A 90 12.21 -3.48 -6.85
C GLU A 90 12.76 -4.72 -6.14
N TRP A 91 13.49 -4.55 -5.04
CA TRP A 91 13.97 -5.71 -4.26
C TRP A 91 12.83 -6.50 -3.64
N LEU A 92 11.78 -5.85 -3.13
CA LEU A 92 10.64 -6.55 -2.54
C LEU A 92 9.85 -7.38 -3.56
N VAL A 93 9.71 -6.89 -4.80
CA VAL A 93 9.03 -7.60 -5.89
C VAL A 93 9.88 -8.75 -6.42
N CYS A 94 11.18 -8.53 -6.60
CA CYS A 94 12.06 -9.51 -7.26
C CYS A 94 12.69 -10.53 -6.29
N SER A 95 12.53 -10.38 -4.98
CA SER A 95 13.14 -11.29 -4.02
C SER A 95 12.33 -12.58 -3.84
N PRO A 96 12.97 -13.76 -3.90
CA PRO A 96 12.28 -15.05 -3.77
C PRO A 96 11.80 -15.33 -2.33
N ARG A 97 12.21 -14.50 -1.37
CA ARG A 97 11.84 -14.61 0.04
C ARG A 97 11.57 -13.22 0.64
N PRO A 98 10.83 -13.14 1.75
CA PRO A 98 10.70 -11.89 2.49
C PRO A 98 12.06 -11.36 2.94
N LEU A 99 12.25 -10.04 2.84
CA LEU A 99 13.46 -9.34 3.24
C LEU A 99 13.25 -8.66 4.59
N ARG A 100 14.27 -8.69 5.44
CA ARG A 100 14.34 -7.88 6.67
C ARG A 100 14.87 -6.48 6.36
N TRP A 101 14.48 -5.50 7.17
CA TRP A 101 14.94 -4.13 6.97
C TRP A 101 16.47 -3.98 7.01
N ARG A 102 17.15 -4.72 7.89
CA ARG A 102 18.62 -4.76 7.92
C ARG A 102 19.26 -5.23 6.61
N GLU A 103 18.61 -6.16 5.89
CA GLU A 103 19.14 -6.70 4.63
C GLU A 103 19.04 -5.64 3.54
N ILE A 104 17.89 -4.97 3.45
CA ILE A 104 17.64 -3.85 2.54
C ILE A 104 18.63 -2.70 2.81
N GLN A 105 18.89 -2.36 4.07
CA GLN A 105 19.89 -1.35 4.45
C GLN A 105 21.30 -1.72 4.01
N SER A 106 21.71 -2.98 4.22
CA SER A 106 23.01 -3.48 3.77
C SER A 106 23.16 -3.40 2.25
N SER A 107 22.10 -3.67 1.49
CA SER A 107 22.13 -3.57 0.02
C SER A 107 22.46 -2.15 -0.47
N PHE A 108 22.10 -1.09 0.27
CA PHE A 108 22.51 0.27 -0.08
C PHE A 108 23.97 0.60 0.22
N CYS A 109 24.60 -0.16 1.12
CA CYS A 109 25.99 0.05 1.54
C CYS A 109 26.98 -0.67 0.63
N ILE A 110 26.55 -1.76 0.00
CA ILE A 110 27.41 -2.61 -0.84
C ILE A 110 27.47 -2.05 -2.26
N ASN A 111 28.68 -1.81 -2.77
CA ASN A 111 28.93 -1.52 -4.17
C ASN A 111 29.73 -2.67 -4.79
N LEU A 112 29.09 -3.43 -5.69
CA LEU A 112 29.70 -4.59 -6.33
C LEU A 112 30.79 -4.21 -7.35
N GLU A 113 30.62 -3.10 -8.06
CA GLU A 113 31.59 -2.64 -9.07
C GLU A 113 32.90 -2.19 -8.41
N LYS A 114 32.78 -1.46 -7.30
CA LYS A 114 33.93 -0.97 -6.52
C LYS A 114 34.43 -1.97 -5.48
N GLN A 115 33.76 -3.11 -5.34
CA GLN A 115 34.03 -4.15 -4.35
C GLN A 115 34.21 -3.58 -2.93
N ASN A 116 33.35 -2.64 -2.54
CA ASN A 116 33.46 -1.99 -1.23
C ASN A 116 32.11 -1.89 -0.52
N CYS A 117 32.18 -1.61 0.78
CA CYS A 117 31.04 -1.37 1.64
C CYS A 117 31.20 0.02 2.27
N ASP A 118 30.23 0.89 2.01
CA ASP A 118 30.20 2.28 2.48
C ASP A 118 29.01 2.46 3.43
N ILE A 119 29.29 2.45 4.73
CA ILE A 119 28.30 2.48 5.81
C ILE A 119 27.54 3.82 5.84
N ASP A 120 28.13 4.89 5.30
CA ASP A 120 27.52 6.22 5.26
C ASP A 120 26.38 6.29 4.23
N ARG A 121 26.25 5.25 3.38
CA ARG A 121 25.12 5.10 2.46
C ARG A 121 23.87 4.49 3.09
N ARG A 122 23.89 4.16 4.39
CA ARG A 122 22.66 3.75 5.09
C ARG A 122 21.58 4.80 4.94
N ARG A 123 20.35 4.34 4.76
CA ARG A 123 19.19 5.24 4.68
C ARG A 123 18.81 5.67 6.09
N VAL A 124 18.75 6.97 6.30
CA VAL A 124 18.37 7.58 7.58
C VAL A 124 16.88 7.40 7.85
N ASP A 125 16.06 7.54 6.81
CA ASP A 125 14.61 7.36 6.90
C ASP A 125 14.25 5.87 7.03
N SER A 126 13.18 5.59 7.77
CA SER A 126 12.55 4.27 7.86
C SER A 126 11.97 3.81 6.52
N CYS A 127 11.70 2.50 6.42
CA CYS A 127 11.05 1.94 5.24
C CYS A 127 9.66 2.56 5.00
N LYS A 128 8.92 2.85 6.09
CA LYS A 128 7.61 3.52 6.05
C LYS A 128 7.69 4.96 5.56
N GLU A 129 8.71 5.72 5.93
CA GLU A 129 8.87 7.10 5.46
C GLU A 129 9.25 7.14 3.97
N LEU A 130 10.08 6.19 3.53
CA LEU A 130 10.55 6.09 2.14
C LEU A 130 9.45 5.61 1.20
N CYS A 131 8.78 4.51 1.55
CA CYS A 131 7.82 3.83 0.67
C CYS A 131 6.36 4.13 1.04
N ARG A 132 6.11 4.95 2.08
CA ARG A 132 4.79 5.39 2.54
C ARG A 132 3.84 4.22 2.75
N SER A 133 2.65 4.30 2.14
CA SER A 133 1.58 3.33 2.26
C SER A 133 1.78 2.08 1.38
N LEU A 134 2.88 1.97 0.63
CA LEU A 134 3.13 0.83 -0.26
C LEU A 134 3.72 -0.38 0.47
N VAL A 135 4.33 -0.16 1.64
CA VAL A 135 4.99 -1.20 2.44
C VAL A 135 4.38 -1.33 3.83
N GLU A 136 4.51 -2.52 4.41
CA GLU A 136 4.18 -2.84 5.78
C GLU A 136 5.38 -3.49 6.49
N LEU A 137 5.38 -3.39 7.81
CA LEU A 137 6.41 -3.97 8.67
C LEU A 137 5.78 -5.07 9.51
N ASN A 138 6.16 -6.31 9.22
CA ASN A 138 5.71 -7.48 9.95
C ASN A 138 6.78 -7.85 10.98
N ARG A 139 6.46 -7.67 12.26
CA ARG A 139 7.35 -8.01 13.37
C ARG A 139 7.21 -9.50 13.68
N CYS A 140 8.31 -10.18 13.92
CA CYS A 140 8.29 -11.58 14.30
C CYS A 140 7.77 -11.70 15.75
N GLU A 141 6.55 -12.22 15.92
CA GLU A 141 5.87 -12.33 17.23
C GLU A 141 6.61 -13.25 18.23
N TYR A 142 7.51 -14.09 17.73
CA TYR A 142 8.32 -15.01 18.55
C TYR A 142 9.50 -14.34 19.26
N LEU A 143 9.87 -13.10 18.91
CA LEU A 143 10.92 -12.33 19.58
C LEU A 143 10.30 -11.35 20.58
N LYS A 144 9.86 -11.87 21.74
CA LYS A 144 9.14 -11.11 22.79
C LYS A 144 9.96 -10.08 23.58
N GLN A 145 11.16 -9.70 23.15
CA GLN A 145 11.91 -8.61 23.76
C GLN A 145 12.64 -7.82 22.67
N ALA A 146 12.33 -6.52 22.56
CA ALA A 146 13.08 -5.54 21.77
C ALA A 146 13.40 -5.96 20.32
N ALA A 147 12.44 -6.50 19.57
CA ALA A 147 12.60 -6.66 18.12
C ALA A 147 12.77 -5.27 17.50
N SER A 148 14.03 -4.86 17.35
CA SER A 148 14.45 -3.62 16.69
C SER A 148 13.77 -3.53 15.33
N GLU A 149 13.40 -2.32 14.90
CA GLU A 149 12.83 -2.09 13.56
C GLU A 149 13.71 -2.71 12.45
N HIS A 150 15.01 -2.84 12.69
CA HIS A 150 15.96 -3.51 11.80
C HIS A 150 15.65 -5.00 11.53
N GLU A 151 14.98 -5.69 12.45
CA GLU A 151 14.58 -7.10 12.31
C GLU A 151 13.19 -7.29 11.69
N ALA A 152 12.44 -6.20 11.50
CA ALA A 152 11.12 -6.28 10.89
C ALA A 152 11.22 -6.79 9.44
N ILE A 153 10.30 -7.69 9.08
CA ILE A 153 10.12 -8.12 7.70
C ILE A 153 9.39 -7.02 6.97
N VAL A 154 9.96 -6.55 5.87
CA VAL A 154 9.33 -5.58 4.99
C VAL A 154 8.50 -6.34 3.95
N GLY A 155 7.21 -6.02 3.88
CA GLY A 155 6.29 -6.56 2.89
C GLY A 155 5.65 -5.46 2.06
N LEU A 156 5.24 -5.79 0.83
CA LEU A 156 4.29 -4.95 0.11
C LEU A 156 2.91 -5.12 0.75
N VAL A 157 2.16 -4.03 0.87
CA VAL A 157 0.78 -4.08 1.38
C VAL A 157 -0.14 -4.91 0.46
N HIS A 158 0.25 -5.08 -0.81
CA HIS A 158 -0.48 -5.90 -1.78
C HIS A 158 0.16 -7.28 -1.97
N ASN A 159 -0.54 -8.33 -1.52
CA ASN A 159 -0.16 -9.73 -1.78
C ASN A 159 -0.23 -10.11 -3.28
N THR A 160 -0.92 -9.32 -4.12
CA THR A 160 -0.97 -9.52 -5.58
C THR A 160 0.35 -9.23 -6.29
N ALA A 161 1.28 -8.50 -5.66
CA ALA A 161 2.62 -8.22 -6.21
C ALA A 161 3.68 -9.27 -5.80
N ARG A 162 3.27 -10.31 -5.06
CA ARG A 162 4.15 -11.38 -4.54
C ARG A 162 4.11 -12.67 -5.37
N ARG A 163 3.54 -12.60 -6.58
CA ARG A 163 3.37 -13.75 -7.47
C ARG A 163 4.65 -14.14 -8.19
#